data_AF-A0A5C3MQS0-F1
#
_entry.id   AF-A0A5C3MQS0-F1
#
_cell.length_a   1.000
_cell.length_b   1.000
_cell.length_c   1.000
_cell.angle_alpha   90.00
_cell.angle_beta   90.00
_cell.angle_gamma   90.00
#
_symmetry.space_group_name_H-M   'P 1'
#
loop_
_entity.id
_entity.type
_entity.pdbx_description
1 polymer ?
#
loop_
_entity_poly.entity_id
_entity_poly.type
_entity_poly.pdbx_seq_one_letter_code
_entity_poly.pdbx_strand_id
1 'polypeptide(L)'
;FRIHYHQHPAIPFDDVEGTHLTADEIHEGAVSDMYHYCLCHDLSQVWAYLWNCWYSPAQWVLWARSAEEAIPVLKTTMIVESFWRVIKHRDLRHFNRPRLDLSMHVVLTKTVPWLRQKLAILSGEWRKGRGEALAEWQKDLRELWLKLSDPDELMRMKKELKILYLPQKTKGRAERLAQVRAE
;
A
#
# COMPACT_ATOMS: atom_id res chain seq x y z
N PHE A 1 -8.61 1.23 -35.69
CA PHE A 1 -9.01 0.90 -34.32
C PHE A 1 -7.77 0.59 -33.49
N ARG A 2 -7.44 1.41 -32.50
CA ARG A 2 -6.41 1.05 -31.51
C ARG A 2 -7.13 0.29 -30.41
N ILE A 3 -7.02 -1.04 -30.40
CA ILE A 3 -7.50 -1.85 -29.29
C ILE A 3 -6.70 -1.40 -28.07
N HIS A 4 -7.38 -0.83 -27.06
CA HIS A 4 -6.72 -0.45 -25.83
C HIS A 4 -6.10 -1.69 -25.20
N TYR A 5 -4.79 -1.68 -24.95
CA TYR A 5 -4.04 -2.75 -24.25
C TYR A 5 -4.59 -3.04 -22.82
N HIS A 6 -5.56 -2.26 -22.36
CA HIS A 6 -6.18 -2.32 -21.05
C HIS A 6 -7.71 -2.33 -21.16
N GLN A 7 -8.29 -3.27 -21.92
CA GLN A 7 -9.74 -3.42 -22.01
C GLN A 7 -10.36 -3.64 -20.62
N HIS A 8 -11.44 -2.91 -20.33
CA HIS A 8 -12.22 -3.01 -19.10
C HIS A 8 -13.65 -2.55 -19.40
N PRO A 9 -14.69 -3.11 -18.75
CA PRO A 9 -16.07 -2.70 -19.01
C PRO A 9 -16.40 -1.23 -18.76
N ALA A 10 -15.57 -0.52 -17.99
CA ALA A 10 -15.76 0.87 -17.65
C ALA A 10 -14.96 1.82 -18.56
N ILE A 11 -14.20 1.28 -19.51
CA ILE A 11 -13.44 2.06 -20.50
C ILE A 11 -14.20 2.00 -21.82
N PRO A 12 -14.74 3.12 -22.32
CA PRO A 12 -15.45 3.15 -23.60
C PRO A 12 -14.46 3.04 -24.77
N PHE A 13 -14.98 2.68 -25.93
CA PHE A 13 -14.25 2.82 -27.19
C PHE A 13 -14.18 4.27 -27.68
N ASP A 14 -13.21 4.52 -28.56
CA ASP A 14 -13.06 5.78 -29.29
C ASP A 14 -14.08 5.90 -30.46
N ASP A 15 -15.34 5.57 -30.21
CA ASP A 15 -16.45 5.74 -31.16
C ASP A 15 -17.37 6.90 -30.74
N VAL A 16 -18.18 7.40 -31.67
CA VAL A 16 -19.06 8.57 -31.43
C VAL A 16 -20.07 8.30 -30.31
N GLU A 17 -20.46 7.04 -30.14
CA GLU A 17 -21.45 6.59 -29.15
C GLU A 17 -20.82 6.21 -27.80
N GLY A 18 -19.49 6.05 -27.72
CA GLY A 18 -18.78 5.65 -26.50
C GLY A 18 -19.19 4.26 -26.04
N THR A 19 -19.22 3.28 -26.93
CA THR A 19 -19.68 1.92 -26.62
C THR A 19 -18.76 1.23 -25.62
N HIS A 20 -19.35 0.40 -24.76
CA HIS A 20 -18.66 -0.37 -23.73
C HIS A 20 -18.80 -1.86 -24.02
N LEU A 21 -17.73 -2.62 -23.79
CA LEU A 21 -17.82 -4.08 -23.78
C LEU A 21 -18.11 -4.59 -22.39
N THR A 22 -18.86 -5.68 -22.30
CA THR A 22 -18.98 -6.47 -21.08
C THR A 22 -17.68 -7.25 -20.80
N ALA A 23 -17.53 -7.71 -19.56
CA ALA A 23 -16.37 -8.51 -19.17
C ALA A 23 -16.26 -9.80 -20.00
N ASP A 24 -17.40 -10.41 -20.30
CA ASP A 24 -17.52 -11.63 -21.09
C ASP A 24 -17.14 -11.39 -22.55
N GLU A 25 -17.63 -10.31 -23.18
CA GLU A 25 -17.25 -9.97 -24.56
C GLU A 25 -15.74 -9.68 -24.69
N ILE A 26 -15.14 -9.05 -23.68
CA ILE A 26 -13.67 -8.84 -23.64
C ILE A 26 -12.95 -10.18 -23.55
N HIS A 27 -13.42 -11.09 -22.70
CA HIS A 27 -12.81 -12.40 -22.54
C HIS A 27 -12.93 -13.24 -23.82
N GLU A 28 -14.13 -13.36 -24.37
CA GLU A 28 -14.41 -14.10 -25.60
C GLU A 28 -13.60 -13.55 -26.79
N GLY A 29 -13.54 -12.23 -26.93
CA GLY A 29 -12.72 -11.58 -27.97
C GLY A 29 -11.25 -11.94 -27.83
N ALA A 30 -10.67 -11.81 -26.63
CA ALA A 30 -9.26 -12.11 -26.39
C ALA A 30 -8.92 -13.60 -26.57
N VAL A 31 -9.84 -14.49 -26.18
CA VAL A 31 -9.72 -15.96 -26.38
C VAL A 31 -9.73 -16.28 -27.87
N SER A 32 -10.70 -15.73 -28.60
CA SER A 32 -10.89 -15.97 -30.04
C SER A 32 -9.68 -15.49 -30.85
N ASP A 33 -9.21 -14.27 -30.60
CA ASP A 33 -8.04 -13.69 -31.25
C ASP A 33 -6.80 -14.57 -31.07
N MET A 34 -6.54 -15.00 -29.83
CA MET A 34 -5.37 -15.82 -29.51
C MET A 34 -5.50 -17.25 -30.06
N TYR A 35 -6.70 -17.83 -30.04
CA TYR A 35 -6.96 -19.13 -30.61
C TYR A 35 -6.71 -19.13 -32.12
N HIS A 36 -7.29 -18.17 -32.84
CA HIS A 36 -7.10 -18.03 -34.28
C HIS A 36 -5.65 -17.73 -34.64
N TYR A 37 -4.96 -16.88 -33.87
CA TYR A 37 -3.53 -16.66 -34.04
C TYR A 37 -2.74 -17.97 -33.93
N CYS A 38 -2.97 -18.75 -32.87
CA CYS A 38 -2.28 -20.03 -32.69
C CYS A 38 -2.63 -21.03 -33.79
N LEU A 39 -3.88 -21.09 -34.24
CA LEU A 39 -4.34 -21.98 -35.30
C LEU A 39 -3.68 -21.65 -36.64
N CYS A 40 -3.64 -20.37 -37.02
CA CYS A 40 -3.03 -19.90 -38.28
C CYS A 40 -1.51 -20.16 -38.35
N HIS A 41 -0.85 -20.31 -37.19
CA HIS A 41 0.59 -20.53 -37.09
C HIS A 41 0.98 -21.96 -36.66
N ASP A 42 0.02 -22.90 -36.62
CA ASP A 42 0.23 -24.29 -36.20
C ASP A 42 0.84 -24.41 -34.78
N LEU A 43 0.44 -23.52 -33.87
CA LEU A 43 0.92 -23.42 -32.49
C LEU A 43 -0.04 -24.11 -31.50
N SER A 44 -0.52 -25.31 -31.84
CA SER A 44 -1.52 -26.04 -31.05
C SER A 44 -1.10 -26.30 -29.60
N GLN A 45 0.18 -26.62 -29.37
CA GLN A 45 0.72 -26.82 -28.02
C GLN A 45 0.78 -25.52 -27.21
N VAL A 46 1.11 -24.41 -27.88
CA VAL A 46 1.11 -23.09 -27.24
C VAL A 46 -0.30 -22.73 -26.81
N TRP A 47 -1.28 -22.91 -27.69
CA TRP A 47 -2.69 -22.69 -27.35
C TRP A 47 -3.12 -23.49 -26.12
N ALA A 48 -2.80 -24.80 -26.09
CA ALA A 48 -3.14 -25.65 -24.95
C ALA A 48 -2.53 -25.13 -23.62
N TYR A 49 -1.29 -24.65 -23.66
CA TYR A 49 -0.67 -24.00 -22.51
C TYR A 49 -1.37 -22.69 -22.11
N LEU A 50 -1.59 -21.80 -23.09
CA LEU A 50 -2.23 -20.49 -22.86
C LEU A 50 -3.63 -20.65 -22.26
N TRP A 51 -4.42 -21.61 -22.75
CA TRP A 51 -5.74 -21.92 -22.22
C TRP A 51 -5.69 -22.36 -20.76
N ASN A 52 -4.85 -23.36 -20.47
CA ASN A 52 -4.75 -23.94 -19.13
C ASN A 52 -4.20 -22.95 -18.09
N CYS A 53 -3.33 -22.02 -18.50
CA CYS A 53 -2.68 -21.10 -17.58
C CYS A 53 -3.31 -19.71 -17.50
N TRP A 54 -3.95 -19.22 -18.56
CA TRP A 54 -4.40 -17.82 -18.64
C TRP A 54 -5.83 -17.64 -19.10
N TYR A 55 -6.25 -18.31 -20.17
CA TYR A 55 -7.53 -18.01 -20.82
C TYR A 55 -8.73 -18.82 -20.30
N SER A 56 -8.52 -19.91 -19.57
CA SER A 56 -9.63 -20.62 -18.93
C SER A 56 -10.35 -19.71 -17.93
N PRO A 57 -11.69 -19.81 -17.78
CA PRO A 57 -12.46 -18.91 -16.90
C PRO A 57 -11.93 -18.85 -15.47
N ALA A 58 -11.51 -20.01 -14.93
CA ALA A 58 -10.95 -20.09 -13.58
C ALA A 58 -9.61 -19.33 -13.42
N GLN A 59 -8.81 -19.25 -14.48
CA GLN A 59 -7.53 -18.52 -14.46
C GLN A 59 -7.71 -17.06 -14.83
N TRP A 60 -8.61 -16.75 -15.76
CA TRP A 60 -8.84 -15.39 -16.28
C TRP A 60 -9.09 -14.39 -15.16
N VAL A 61 -9.97 -14.74 -14.21
CA VAL A 61 -10.33 -13.91 -13.05
C VAL A 61 -9.12 -13.55 -12.17
N LEU A 62 -8.05 -14.34 -12.20
CA LEU A 62 -6.87 -14.11 -11.36
C LEU A 62 -5.95 -13.00 -11.87
N TRP A 63 -6.01 -12.64 -13.15
CA TRP A 63 -5.04 -11.72 -13.76
C TRP A 63 -5.66 -10.69 -14.70
N ALA A 64 -6.82 -10.97 -15.31
CA ALA A 64 -7.44 -10.06 -16.25
C ALA A 64 -8.11 -8.89 -15.53
N ARG A 65 -7.90 -7.68 -16.05
CA ARG A 65 -8.53 -6.47 -15.49
C ARG A 65 -10.02 -6.40 -15.74
N SER A 66 -10.50 -7.00 -16.83
CA SER A 66 -11.91 -7.00 -17.18
C SER A 66 -12.77 -7.84 -16.25
N ALA A 67 -12.16 -8.76 -15.49
CA ALA A 67 -12.87 -9.59 -14.53
C ALA A 67 -13.16 -8.89 -13.19
N GLU A 68 -12.49 -7.77 -12.91
CA GLU A 68 -12.68 -6.98 -11.69
C GLU A 68 -13.63 -5.82 -11.97
N GLU A 69 -14.50 -5.48 -11.02
CA GLU A 69 -15.41 -4.33 -11.17
C GLU A 69 -14.67 -2.98 -11.08
N ALA A 70 -13.58 -2.95 -10.31
CA ALA A 70 -12.77 -1.75 -10.09
C ALA A 70 -11.57 -1.68 -11.05
N ILE A 71 -11.40 -0.54 -11.73
CA ILE A 71 -10.22 -0.29 -12.57
C ILE A 71 -8.99 -0.08 -11.67
N PRO A 72 -7.97 -0.96 -11.72
CA PRO A 72 -6.75 -0.75 -10.96
C PRO A 72 -5.96 0.42 -11.56
N VAL A 73 -5.81 1.50 -10.77
CA VAL A 73 -5.04 2.71 -11.13
C VAL A 73 -3.55 2.37 -11.35
N LEU A 74 -3.04 1.41 -10.58
CA LEU A 74 -1.64 0.97 -10.64
C LEU A 74 -1.53 -0.29 -11.48
N LYS A 75 -0.48 -0.37 -12.32
CA LYS A 75 -0.14 -1.63 -12.99
C LYS A 75 0.33 -2.64 -11.93
N THR A 76 -0.17 -3.86 -12.01
CA THR A 76 0.22 -4.98 -11.12
C THR A 76 1.73 -5.17 -11.11
N THR A 77 2.40 -4.98 -12.25
CA THR A 77 3.86 -5.01 -12.35
C THR A 77 4.54 -3.94 -11.49
N MET A 78 4.01 -2.71 -11.46
CA MET A 78 4.56 -1.64 -10.62
C MET A 78 4.42 -1.96 -9.13
N ILE A 79 3.28 -2.55 -8.73
CA ILE A 79 3.06 -2.97 -7.35
C ILE A 79 4.09 -4.04 -6.97
N VAL A 80 4.24 -5.07 -7.81
CA VAL A 80 5.19 -6.17 -7.60
C VAL A 80 6.64 -5.65 -7.56
N GLU A 81 7.04 -4.76 -8.48
CA GLU A 81 8.36 -4.14 -8.49
C GLU A 81 8.62 -3.30 -7.23
N SER A 82 7.63 -2.51 -6.81
CA SER A 82 7.73 -1.70 -5.59
C SER A 82 7.87 -2.58 -4.34
N PHE A 83 7.15 -3.70 -4.30
CA PHE A 83 7.24 -4.69 -3.24
C PHE A 83 8.64 -5.33 -3.17
N TRP A 84 9.16 -5.78 -4.32
CA TRP A 84 10.52 -6.33 -4.40
C TRP A 84 11.59 -5.30 -4.06
N ARG A 85 11.40 -4.02 -4.41
CA ARG A 85 12.29 -2.93 -3.99
C ARG A 85 12.34 -2.83 -2.47
N VAL A 86 11.21 -2.88 -1.78
CA VAL A 86 11.16 -2.84 -0.30
C VAL A 86 11.87 -4.04 0.32
N ILE A 87 11.59 -5.25 -0.16
CA ILE A 87 12.27 -6.47 0.34
C ILE A 87 13.78 -6.37 0.13
N LYS A 88 14.20 -5.91 -1.05
CA LYS A 88 15.61 -5.75 -1.40
C LYS A 88 16.34 -4.83 -0.42
N HIS A 89 15.74 -3.69 -0.08
CA HIS A 89 16.36 -2.71 0.82
C HIS A 89 16.26 -3.08 2.30
N ARG A 90 15.15 -3.72 2.71
CA ARG A 90 14.90 -4.05 4.11
C ARG A 90 15.59 -5.33 4.56
N ASP A 91 15.45 -6.40 3.78
CA ASP A 91 15.83 -7.75 4.20
C ASP A 91 17.00 -8.31 3.39
N LEU A 92 17.12 -7.97 2.11
CA LEU A 92 18.13 -8.55 1.21
C LEU A 92 19.32 -7.60 0.93
N ARG A 93 19.49 -6.53 1.71
CA ARG A 93 20.50 -5.48 1.45
C ARG A 93 21.93 -6.01 1.39
N HIS A 94 22.24 -7.02 2.20
CA HIS A 94 23.58 -7.61 2.31
C HIS A 94 23.78 -8.83 1.39
N PHE A 95 22.72 -9.30 0.72
CA PHE A 95 22.78 -10.47 -0.14
C PHE A 95 22.92 -10.04 -1.59
N ASN A 96 24.10 -10.27 -2.17
CA ASN A 96 24.31 -10.04 -3.59
C ASN A 96 23.75 -11.24 -4.37
N ARG A 97 22.77 -10.99 -5.26
CA ARG A 97 22.06 -12.03 -6.03
C ARG A 97 21.49 -13.16 -5.12
N PRO A 98 20.51 -12.85 -4.25
CA PRO A 98 19.92 -13.84 -3.38
C PRO A 98 19.31 -14.99 -4.18
N ARG A 99 19.57 -16.23 -3.75
CA ARG A 99 18.92 -17.42 -4.33
C ARG A 99 17.41 -17.34 -4.09
N LEU A 100 16.64 -17.97 -4.98
CA LEU A 100 15.17 -18.00 -4.87
C LEU A 100 14.70 -18.52 -3.52
N ASP A 101 15.36 -19.55 -2.99
CA ASP A 101 15.04 -20.15 -1.69
C ASP A 101 15.16 -19.16 -0.53
N LEU A 102 16.26 -18.38 -0.48
CA LEU A 102 16.43 -17.32 0.52
C LEU A 102 15.35 -16.24 0.38
N SER A 103 15.05 -15.83 -0.84
CA SER A 103 13.99 -14.85 -1.11
C SER A 103 12.62 -15.35 -0.64
N MET A 104 12.29 -16.61 -0.92
CA MET A 104 11.04 -17.25 -0.46
C MET A 104 11.00 -17.36 1.06
N HIS A 105 12.10 -17.77 1.69
CA HIS A 105 12.21 -17.84 3.13
C HIS A 105 11.97 -16.47 3.78
N VAL A 106 12.61 -15.41 3.28
CA VAL A 106 12.39 -14.04 3.75
C VAL A 106 10.95 -13.59 3.56
N VAL A 107 10.34 -13.91 2.42
CA VAL A 107 8.94 -13.58 2.15
C VAL A 107 8.03 -14.23 3.19
N LEU A 108 8.16 -15.54 3.38
CA LEU A 108 7.30 -16.32 4.29
C LEU A 108 7.50 -15.97 5.76
N THR A 109 8.75 -15.78 6.19
CA THR A 109 9.07 -15.59 7.62
C THR A 109 8.99 -14.13 8.06
N LYS A 110 9.28 -13.17 7.19
CA LYS A 110 9.33 -11.75 7.56
C LYS A 110 8.23 -10.92 6.92
N THR A 111 8.04 -11.07 5.60
CA THR A 111 7.13 -10.16 4.87
C THR A 111 5.66 -10.49 5.11
N VAL A 112 5.28 -11.78 5.06
CA VAL A 112 3.90 -12.23 5.22
C VAL A 112 3.35 -11.91 6.62
N PRO A 113 4.07 -12.20 7.74
CA PRO A 113 3.59 -11.86 9.07
C PRO A 113 3.40 -10.35 9.26
N TRP A 114 4.37 -9.57 8.78
CA TRP A 114 4.29 -8.10 8.83
C TRP A 114 3.10 -7.56 8.03
N LEU A 115 2.87 -8.07 6.82
CA LEU A 115 1.71 -7.69 6.00
C LEU A 115 0.40 -8.06 6.65
N ARG A 116 0.28 -9.29 7.19
CA ARG A 116 -0.93 -9.74 7.91
C ARG A 116 -1.23 -8.86 9.10
N GLN A 117 -0.22 -8.48 9.88
CA GLN A 117 -0.40 -7.57 11.00
C GLN A 117 -0.87 -6.19 10.52
N LYS A 118 -0.26 -5.65 9.46
CA LYS A 118 -0.65 -4.35 8.90
C LYS A 118 -2.09 -4.37 8.35
N LEU A 119 -2.47 -5.44 7.65
CA LEU A 119 -3.82 -5.65 7.17
C LEU A 119 -4.82 -5.76 8.32
N ALA A 120 -4.50 -6.52 9.37
CA ALA A 120 -5.36 -6.62 10.55
C ALA A 120 -5.57 -5.25 11.24
N ILE A 121 -4.56 -4.39 11.25
CA ILE A 121 -4.69 -3.02 11.78
C ILE A 121 -5.64 -2.19 10.89
N LEU A 122 -5.46 -2.27 9.56
CA LEU A 122 -6.27 -1.52 8.60
C LEU A 122 -7.71 -2.02 8.51
N SER A 123 -7.94 -3.32 8.71
CA SER A 123 -9.28 -3.92 8.75
C SER A 123 -10.00 -3.72 10.09
N GLY A 124 -9.34 -3.07 11.07
CA GLY A 124 -9.89 -2.91 12.43
C GLY A 124 -10.03 -4.22 13.21
N GLU A 125 -9.47 -5.32 12.70
CA GLU A 125 -9.51 -6.63 13.36
C GLU A 125 -8.44 -6.77 14.43
N TRP A 126 -7.43 -5.91 14.39
CA TRP A 126 -6.34 -5.91 15.34
C TRP A 126 -6.81 -5.41 16.71
N ARG A 127 -6.74 -6.29 17.71
CA ARG A 127 -7.13 -6.03 19.11
C ARG A 127 -8.58 -5.55 19.26
N LYS A 128 -9.54 -6.26 18.64
CA LYS A 128 -10.98 -6.07 18.89
C LYS A 128 -11.25 -5.90 20.40
N GLY A 129 -11.76 -4.74 20.79
CA GLY A 129 -12.07 -4.37 22.18
C GLY A 129 -11.09 -3.42 22.88
N ARG A 130 -9.90 -3.14 22.30
CA ARG A 130 -9.10 -1.97 22.71
C ARG A 130 -9.40 -0.80 21.78
N GLY A 131 -9.39 0.42 22.34
CA GLY A 131 -9.49 1.63 21.54
C GLY A 131 -8.39 1.70 20.49
N GLU A 132 -8.72 2.26 19.33
CA GLU A 132 -7.77 2.47 18.24
C GLU A 132 -6.56 3.27 18.71
N ALA A 133 -5.39 2.97 18.12
CA ALA A 133 -4.21 3.76 18.40
C ALA A 133 -4.46 5.19 17.87
N LEU A 134 -4.34 6.18 18.75
CA LEU A 134 -4.47 7.58 18.34
C LEU A 134 -3.47 7.90 17.23
N ALA A 135 -3.95 8.58 16.18
CA ALA A 135 -3.09 9.17 15.16
C ALA A 135 -2.11 10.17 15.80
N GLU A 136 -0.98 10.44 15.16
CA GLU A 136 0.04 11.34 15.71
C GLU A 136 -0.53 12.73 16.04
N TRP A 137 -1.32 13.32 15.14
CA TRP A 137 -2.00 14.59 15.39
C TRP A 137 -3.01 14.53 16.54
N GLN A 138 -3.65 13.38 16.78
CA GLN A 138 -4.56 13.22 17.91
C GLN A 138 -3.81 13.12 19.23
N LYS A 139 -2.58 12.58 19.22
CA LYS A 139 -1.70 12.60 20.40
C LYS A 139 -1.27 14.03 20.72
N ASP A 140 -0.88 14.79 19.70
CA ASP A 140 -0.50 16.20 19.86
C ASP A 140 -1.66 17.03 20.38
N LEU A 141 -2.86 16.84 19.80
CA LEU A 141 -4.08 17.51 20.25
C LEU A 141 -4.43 17.13 21.69
N ARG A 142 -4.35 15.84 22.05
CA ARG A 142 -4.57 15.40 23.44
C ARG A 142 -3.56 16.04 24.39
N GLU A 143 -2.30 16.13 24.01
CA GLU A 143 -1.26 16.75 24.83
C GLU A 143 -1.51 18.25 25.00
N LEU A 144 -1.87 18.96 23.92
CA LEU A 144 -2.24 20.37 23.97
C LEU A 144 -3.49 20.61 24.80
N TRP A 145 -4.51 19.75 24.64
CA TRP A 145 -5.74 19.81 25.42
C TRP A 145 -5.46 19.66 26.92
N LEU A 146 -4.65 18.68 27.30
CA LEU A 146 -4.26 18.47 28.69
C LEU A 146 -3.45 19.66 29.24
N LYS A 147 -2.55 20.24 28.44
CA LYS A 147 -1.82 21.46 28.82
C LYS A 147 -2.77 22.64 29.04
N LEU A 148 -3.73 22.86 28.16
CA LEU A 148 -4.69 23.96 28.26
C LEU A 148 -5.78 23.73 29.31
N SER A 149 -5.98 22.49 29.78
CA SER A 149 -6.90 22.20 30.87
C SER A 149 -6.35 22.53 32.26
N ASP A 150 -5.02 22.66 32.39
CA ASP A 150 -4.38 23.09 33.63
C ASP A 150 -4.57 24.61 33.85
N PRO A 151 -4.79 25.09 35.08
CA PRO A 151 -4.77 26.52 35.38
C PRO A 151 -3.46 27.18 34.95
N ASP A 152 -3.52 28.41 34.44
CA ASP A 152 -2.37 29.14 33.90
C ASP A 152 -1.19 29.25 34.89
N GLU A 153 -1.49 29.39 36.18
CA GLU A 153 -0.49 29.43 37.26
C GLU A 153 0.30 28.12 37.36
N LEU A 154 -0.39 26.98 37.25
CA LEU A 154 0.18 25.65 37.34
C LEU A 154 1.04 25.36 36.09
N MET A 155 0.58 25.83 34.94
CA MET A 155 1.33 25.80 33.68
C MET A 155 2.64 26.61 33.76
N ARG A 156 2.60 27.83 34.30
CA ARG A 156 3.79 28.67 34.54
C ARG A 156 4.76 27.98 35.50
N MET A 157 4.27 27.49 36.64
CA MET A 157 5.10 26.77 37.62
C MET A 157 5.77 25.53 37.01
N LYS A 158 5.06 24.75 36.20
CA LYS A 158 5.64 23.60 35.47
C LYS A 158 6.73 24.02 34.48
N LYS A 159 6.52 25.11 33.73
CA LYS A 159 7.54 25.68 32.82
C LYS A 159 8.79 26.12 33.59
N GLU A 160 8.61 26.84 34.71
CA GLU A 160 9.72 27.28 35.57
C GLU A 160 10.49 26.09 36.16
N LEU A 161 9.78 25.11 36.74
CA LEU A 161 10.39 23.91 37.29
C LEU A 161 11.21 23.16 36.24
N LYS A 162 10.70 23.02 35.01
CA LYS A 162 11.42 22.36 33.91
C LYS A 162 12.75 23.05 33.61
N ILE A 163 12.83 24.37 33.72
CA ILE A 163 14.07 25.14 33.54
C ILE A 163 14.98 25.01 34.77
N LEU A 164 14.40 24.97 35.97
CA LEU A 164 15.14 24.80 37.21
C LEU A 164 15.79 23.42 37.33
N TYR A 165 15.15 22.37 36.81
CA TYR A 165 15.71 21.01 36.74
C TYR A 165 16.90 20.88 35.77
N LEU A 166 17.10 21.83 34.85
CA LEU A 166 18.29 21.83 34.01
C LEU A 166 19.55 22.12 34.84
N PRO A 167 20.71 21.50 34.50
CA PRO A 167 21.96 21.76 35.19
C PRO A 167 22.29 23.26 35.24
N GLN A 168 22.87 23.74 36.33
CA GLN A 168 23.17 25.17 36.49
C GLN A 168 24.10 25.72 35.39
N LYS A 169 24.98 24.87 34.83
CA LYS A 169 25.90 25.21 33.74
C LYS A 169 25.23 25.33 32.36
N THR A 170 23.91 25.14 32.26
CA THR A 170 23.19 25.23 30.99
C THR A 170 23.17 26.67 30.49
N LYS A 171 23.79 26.90 29.32
CA LYS A 171 23.84 28.22 28.68
C LYS A 171 22.43 28.78 28.45
N GLY A 172 22.21 30.05 28.81
CA GLY A 172 20.91 30.72 28.65
C GLY A 172 19.82 30.31 29.65
N ARG A 173 20.14 29.55 30.71
CA ARG A 173 19.17 29.15 31.75
C ARG A 173 18.52 30.35 32.44
N ALA A 174 19.30 31.37 32.80
CA ALA A 174 18.80 32.58 33.44
C ALA A 174 17.87 33.39 32.52
N GLU A 175 18.24 33.51 31.24
CA GLU A 175 17.44 34.20 30.21
C GLU A 175 16.10 33.49 29.97
N ARG A 176 16.10 32.16 29.86
CA ARG A 176 14.88 31.36 29.71
C ARG A 176 13.96 31.45 30.93
N LEU A 177 14.54 31.50 32.13
CA LEU A 177 13.77 31.63 33.37
C LEU A 177 13.16 33.04 33.50
N ALA A 178 13.87 34.08 33.05
CA ALA A 178 13.35 35.44 32.99
C ALA A 178 12.21 35.58 31.95
N GLN A 179 12.32 34.92 30.80
CA GLN A 179 11.26 34.89 29.78
C GLN A 179 9.98 34.24 30.31
N VAL A 180 10.07 33.08 30.98
CA VAL A 180 8.89 32.40 31.54
C VAL A 180 8.22 33.19 32.67
N ARG A 181 8.96 34.04 33.38
CA ARG A 181 8.41 34.93 34.43
C ARG A 181 7.78 36.21 33.87
N ALA A 182 8.12 36.59 32.65
CA ALA A 182 7.59 37.76 31.97
C ALA A 182 6.31 37.45 31.16
N GLU A 183 6.09 36.17 30.80
CA GLU A 183 4.88 35.65 30.13
C GLU A 183 3.74 35.36 31.12
#